data_AF-A0A382Q7K0-F1
#
_entry.id   AF-A0A382Q7K0-F1
#
_cell.length_a   1.000
_cell.length_b   1.000
_cell.length_c   1.000
_cell.angle_alpha   90.00
_cell.angle_beta   90.00
_cell.angle_gamma   90.00
#
_symmetry.space_group_name_H-M   'P 1'
#
loop_
_entity.id
_entity.type
_entity.pdbx_description
1 polymer ?
#
loop_
_entity_poly.entity_id
_entity_poly.type
_entity_poly.pdbx_seq_one_letter_code
_entity_poly.pdbx_strand_id
1 'polypeptide(L)'
;VPDPQPHSALVTIDTPLAPPRWALLQRQFLKVQAEACAEFYDKYFDGRGYLECVPRWGGDDGPDDAAENQLNWTMLHALGADDGILDLFRSGLEGHLRQYTEAKTVEVPMARDGMYYKEFPVSLDWFHHGEGLSPFLLYGLCDPYDANYIRRCRRFAGFYMDEDPQAPNYDPEHRIIRSMFN
;
A
#
# COMPACT_ATOMS: atom_id res chain seq x y z
N VAL A 1 -12.61 -26.85 -4.77
CA VAL A 1 -11.73 -25.96 -5.55
C VAL A 1 -10.99 -26.83 -6.53
N PRO A 2 -11.03 -26.59 -7.84
CA PRO A 2 -10.22 -27.36 -8.78
C PRO A 2 -8.75 -27.14 -8.43
N ASP A 3 -7.95 -28.20 -8.46
CA ASP A 3 -6.51 -28.17 -8.27
C ASP A 3 -5.92 -27.20 -9.31
N PRO A 4 -5.14 -26.16 -8.93
CA PRO A 4 -4.58 -25.24 -9.90
C PRO A 4 -3.68 -26.02 -10.86
N GLN A 5 -4.10 -26.11 -12.11
CA GLN A 5 -3.29 -26.68 -13.19
C GLN A 5 -1.96 -25.92 -13.22
N PRO A 6 -0.80 -26.60 -13.10
CA PRO A 6 0.50 -25.93 -13.15
C PRO A 6 0.65 -25.21 -14.49
N HIS A 7 1.18 -23.99 -14.45
CA HIS A 7 1.47 -23.19 -15.64
C HIS A 7 2.34 -24.01 -16.62
N SER A 8 1.80 -24.27 -17.81
CA SER A 8 2.34 -25.26 -18.78
C SER A 8 3.47 -24.74 -19.67
N ALA A 9 3.90 -23.48 -19.51
CA ALA A 9 4.97 -22.91 -20.33
C ALA A 9 6.30 -22.99 -19.57
N LEU A 10 7.05 -24.07 -19.79
CA LEU A 10 8.47 -24.11 -19.43
C LEU A 10 9.25 -23.36 -20.52
N VAL A 11 9.72 -22.15 -20.21
CA VAL A 11 10.65 -21.40 -21.06
C VAL A 11 12.06 -21.78 -20.68
N THR A 12 12.75 -22.52 -21.56
CA THR A 12 14.17 -22.84 -21.40
C THR A 12 15.01 -21.74 -22.03
N ILE A 13 15.82 -21.06 -21.21
CA ILE A 13 16.81 -20.07 -21.67
C ILE A 13 18.20 -20.71 -21.51
N ASP A 14 18.75 -21.26 -22.58
CA ASP A 14 20.02 -22.02 -22.57
C ASP A 14 21.13 -21.37 -23.39
N THR A 15 20.82 -20.29 -24.11
CA THR A 15 21.77 -19.60 -24.99
C THR A 15 22.33 -18.36 -24.29
N PRO A 16 23.62 -18.33 -23.91
CA PRO A 16 24.22 -17.15 -23.33
C PRO A 16 24.26 -16.00 -24.34
N LEU A 17 23.88 -14.79 -23.91
CA LEU A 17 24.08 -13.57 -24.67
C LEU A 17 24.78 -12.51 -23.81
N ALA A 18 25.55 -11.63 -24.45
CA ALA A 18 26.01 -10.41 -23.79
C ALA A 18 24.78 -9.53 -23.48
N PRO A 19 24.68 -8.91 -22.29
CA PRO A 19 23.54 -8.10 -21.94
C PRO A 19 23.44 -6.91 -22.92
N PRO A 20 22.29 -6.70 -23.58
CA PRO A 20 22.14 -5.57 -24.48
C PRO A 20 22.22 -4.25 -23.69
N ARG A 21 22.64 -3.18 -24.37
CA ARG A 21 22.84 -1.87 -23.72
C ARG A 21 21.61 -1.38 -22.95
N TRP A 22 20.41 -1.60 -23.47
CA TRP A 22 19.18 -1.18 -22.79
C TRP A 22 19.00 -1.87 -21.43
N ALA A 23 19.40 -3.13 -21.27
CA ALA A 23 19.25 -3.87 -20.03
C ALA A 23 20.20 -3.33 -18.95
N LEU A 24 21.42 -2.94 -19.34
CA LEU A 24 22.37 -2.27 -18.46
C LEU A 24 21.83 -0.91 -17.98
N LEU A 25 21.23 -0.14 -18.89
CA LEU A 25 20.62 1.15 -18.56
C LEU A 25 19.39 1.02 -17.67
N GLN A 26 18.54 0.02 -17.92
CA GLN A 26 17.38 -0.25 -17.06
C GLN A 26 17.80 -0.59 -15.63
N ARG A 27 18.82 -1.43 -15.46
CA ARG A 27 19.40 -1.73 -14.14
C ARG A 27 19.95 -0.49 -13.44
N GLN A 28 20.67 0.37 -14.18
CA GLN A 28 21.16 1.63 -13.62
C GLN A 28 20.01 2.57 -13.23
N PHE A 29 18.95 2.62 -14.04
CA PHE A 29 17.76 3.40 -13.75
C PHE A 29 17.08 2.92 -12.46
N LEU A 30 16.80 1.62 -12.33
CA LEU A 30 16.19 1.05 -11.12
C LEU A 30 17.03 1.32 -9.88
N LYS A 31 18.36 1.20 -9.99
CA LYS A 31 19.29 1.51 -8.91
C LYS A 31 19.21 2.97 -8.47
N VAL A 32 19.31 3.92 -9.40
CA VAL A 32 19.28 5.35 -9.07
C VAL A 32 17.93 5.78 -8.50
N GLN A 33 16.83 5.18 -8.98
CA GLN A 33 15.50 5.42 -8.40
C GLN A 33 15.44 4.97 -6.94
N ALA A 34 15.96 3.78 -6.61
CA ALA A 34 15.99 3.28 -5.23
C ALA A 34 16.87 4.14 -4.32
N GLU A 35 18.03 4.60 -4.82
CA GLU A 35 18.91 5.54 -4.11
C GLU A 35 18.18 6.86 -3.80
N ALA A 36 17.47 7.42 -4.79
CA ALA A 36 16.70 8.65 -4.61
C ALA A 36 15.56 8.48 -3.59
N CYS A 37 14.86 7.33 -3.59
CA CYS A 37 13.85 7.02 -2.59
C CYS A 37 14.44 6.90 -1.18
N ALA A 38 15.63 6.31 -1.04
CA ALA A 38 16.32 6.23 0.26
C ALA A 38 16.71 7.61 0.79
N GLU A 39 17.26 8.49 -0.06
CA GLU A 39 17.55 9.88 0.33
C GLU A 39 16.27 10.66 0.69
N PHE A 40 15.18 10.42 -0.04
CA PHE A 40 13.88 11.00 0.29
C PHE A 40 13.38 10.50 1.66
N TYR A 41 13.48 9.19 1.92
CA TYR A 41 13.06 8.61 3.19
C TYR A 41 13.84 9.21 4.36
N ASP A 42 15.17 9.25 4.27
CA ASP A 42 16.05 9.80 5.31
C ASP A 42 15.75 11.27 5.63
N LYS A 43 15.27 12.03 4.63
CA LYS A 43 14.96 13.44 4.80
C LYS A 43 13.57 13.72 5.35
N TYR A 44 12.59 12.88 5.03
CA TYR A 44 11.17 13.17 5.26
C TYR A 44 10.46 12.18 6.18
N PHE A 45 11.14 11.12 6.62
CA PHE A 45 10.59 10.17 7.58
C PHE A 45 11.46 10.09 8.82
N ASP A 46 10.83 10.03 9.98
CA ASP A 46 11.55 9.84 11.23
C ASP A 46 11.86 8.35 11.50
N GLY A 47 12.61 8.07 12.58
CA GLY A 47 12.97 6.70 12.96
C GLY A 47 11.81 5.78 13.35
N ARG A 48 10.57 6.29 13.40
CA ARG A 48 9.34 5.53 13.62
C ARG A 48 8.61 5.23 12.31
N GLY A 49 9.08 5.79 11.19
CA GLY A 49 8.43 5.76 9.89
C GLY A 49 7.32 6.80 9.73
N TYR A 50 7.25 7.80 10.60
CA TYR A 50 6.27 8.88 10.45
C TYR A 50 6.76 9.85 9.37
N LEU A 51 5.85 10.27 8.49
CA LEU A 51 6.12 11.37 7.59
C LEU A 51 6.27 12.65 8.41
N GLU A 52 7.36 13.38 8.21
CA GLU A 52 7.65 14.66 8.86
C GLU A 52 6.82 15.79 8.24
N CYS A 53 5.50 15.66 8.38
CA CYS A 53 4.49 16.64 7.99
C CYS A 53 3.55 16.97 9.17
N VAL A 54 2.55 17.81 8.93
CA VAL A 54 1.48 18.05 9.90
C VAL A 54 0.30 17.16 9.52
N PRO A 55 -0.06 16.14 10.33
CA PRO A 55 -1.23 15.32 10.04
C PRO A 55 -2.52 16.14 10.09
N ARG A 56 -3.27 16.18 8.99
CA ARG A 56 -4.53 16.94 8.90
C ARG A 56 -5.60 16.17 8.13
N TRP A 57 -6.86 16.50 8.41
CA TRP A 57 -8.05 15.84 7.86
C TRP A 57 -8.49 16.39 6.49
N GLY A 58 -7.72 17.28 5.87
CA GLY A 58 -8.05 17.97 4.61
C GLY A 58 -7.21 17.49 3.43
N GLY A 59 -7.59 17.84 2.20
CA GLY A 59 -6.96 17.37 0.94
C GLY A 59 -5.65 18.07 0.58
N ASP A 60 -4.84 18.31 1.60
CA ASP A 60 -3.53 18.91 1.49
C ASP A 60 -2.82 18.26 2.71
N ASP A 61 -2.06 17.19 2.52
CA ASP A 61 -1.52 16.29 3.57
C ASP A 61 -2.57 15.43 4.32
N GLY A 62 -3.65 15.07 3.62
CA GLY A 62 -4.61 14.06 4.08
C GLY A 62 -3.99 12.68 4.29
N PRO A 63 -4.72 11.74 4.91
CA PRO A 63 -4.25 10.36 5.07
C PRO A 63 -3.91 9.65 3.75
N ASP A 64 -4.57 10.02 2.67
CA ASP A 64 -4.28 9.62 1.30
C ASP A 64 -3.00 10.30 0.76
N ASP A 65 -2.97 11.65 0.74
CA ASP A 65 -1.83 12.43 0.22
C ASP A 65 -0.50 12.01 0.88
N ALA A 66 -0.54 11.77 2.20
CA ALA A 66 0.66 11.38 2.93
C ALA A 66 1.15 9.97 2.55
N ALA A 67 0.24 9.02 2.34
CA ALA A 67 0.59 7.68 1.88
C ALA A 67 1.20 7.70 0.46
N GLU A 68 0.80 8.65 -0.38
CA GLU A 68 1.33 8.83 -1.74
C GLU A 68 2.81 9.22 -1.79
N ASN A 69 3.41 9.66 -0.68
CA ASN A 69 4.86 9.86 -0.60
C ASN A 69 5.65 8.56 -0.84
N GLN A 70 4.97 7.41 -0.75
CA GLN A 70 5.52 6.09 -1.07
C GLN A 70 4.93 5.47 -2.35
N LEU A 71 4.24 6.27 -3.17
CA LEU A 71 3.64 5.83 -4.43
C LEU A 71 4.72 5.22 -5.35
N ASN A 72 4.40 4.07 -5.96
CA ASN A 72 5.27 3.28 -6.84
C ASN A 72 6.50 2.64 -6.18
N TRP A 73 6.69 2.70 -4.86
CA TRP A 73 7.86 2.05 -4.23
C TRP A 73 7.81 0.53 -4.33
N THR A 74 6.62 -0.07 -4.12
CA THR A 74 6.39 -1.50 -4.32
C THR A 74 6.43 -1.89 -5.80
N MET A 75 5.97 -1.02 -6.71
CA MET A 75 6.17 -1.23 -8.16
C MET A 75 7.66 -1.27 -8.51
N LEU A 76 8.45 -0.33 -7.98
CA LEU A 76 9.89 -0.24 -8.20
C LEU A 76 10.61 -1.50 -7.70
N HIS A 77 10.24 -2.00 -6.51
CA HIS A 77 10.71 -3.29 -6.00
C HIS A 77 10.35 -4.45 -6.93
N ALA A 78 9.06 -4.55 -7.31
CA ALA A 78 8.58 -5.63 -8.18
C ALA A 78 9.27 -5.64 -9.57
N LEU A 79 9.74 -4.47 -10.05
CA LEU A 79 10.53 -4.35 -11.27
C LEU A 79 12.01 -4.77 -11.11
N GLY A 80 12.44 -5.12 -9.90
CA GLY A 80 13.79 -5.63 -9.60
C GLY A 80 14.77 -4.58 -9.09
N ALA A 81 14.28 -3.52 -8.44
CA ALA A 81 15.14 -2.60 -7.68
C ALA A 81 15.65 -3.25 -6.38
N ASP A 82 16.52 -2.53 -5.66
CA ASP A 82 17.12 -3.00 -4.41
C ASP A 82 16.08 -3.35 -3.34
N ASP A 83 16.25 -4.46 -2.62
CA ASP A 83 15.30 -4.92 -1.59
C ASP A 83 15.10 -3.91 -0.46
N GLY A 84 16.09 -3.03 -0.21
CA GLY A 84 15.98 -1.97 0.79
C GLY A 84 14.80 -1.02 0.55
N ILE A 85 14.36 -0.82 -0.70
CA ILE A 85 13.17 0.00 -0.96
C ILE A 85 11.91 -0.60 -0.34
N LEU A 86 11.83 -1.93 -0.29
CA LEU A 86 10.69 -2.62 0.30
C LEU A 86 10.71 -2.52 1.83
N ASP A 87 11.90 -2.56 2.44
CA ASP A 87 12.05 -2.38 3.88
C ASP A 87 11.68 -0.95 4.31
N LEU A 88 12.07 0.06 3.53
CA LEU A 88 11.63 1.44 3.74
C LEU A 88 10.12 1.59 3.53
N PHE A 89 9.55 0.93 2.52
CA PHE A 89 8.11 0.89 2.31
C PHE A 89 7.37 0.33 3.53
N ARG A 90 7.79 -0.83 4.04
CA ARG A 90 7.20 -1.46 5.23
C ARG A 90 7.27 -0.56 6.45
N SER A 91 8.43 0.06 6.69
CA SER A 91 8.62 1.00 7.79
C SER A 91 7.68 2.21 7.68
N GLY A 92 7.60 2.82 6.50
CA GLY A 92 6.68 3.94 6.23
C GLY A 92 5.20 3.54 6.32
N LEU A 93 4.80 2.36 5.84
CA LEU A 93 3.43 1.86 5.96
C LEU A 93 3.01 1.69 7.43
N GLU A 94 3.83 1.03 8.25
CA GLU A 94 3.53 0.87 9.69
C GLU A 94 3.54 2.22 10.42
N GLY A 95 4.45 3.11 10.03
CA GLY A 95 4.51 4.47 10.55
C GLY A 95 3.25 5.27 10.19
N HIS A 96 2.83 5.25 8.93
CA HIS A 96 1.63 5.92 8.41
C HIS A 96 0.37 5.46 9.13
N LEU A 97 0.14 4.14 9.18
CA LEU A 97 -1.02 3.57 9.86
C LEU A 97 -1.09 4.02 11.32
N ARG A 98 0.04 4.03 12.02
CA ARG A 98 0.10 4.46 13.42
C ARG A 98 -0.07 5.98 13.57
N GLN A 99 0.66 6.78 12.80
CA GLN A 99 0.61 8.24 12.81
C GLN A 99 -0.82 8.76 12.59
N TYR A 100 -1.50 8.21 11.58
CA TYR A 100 -2.84 8.64 11.20
C TYR A 100 -3.94 7.99 12.07
N THR A 101 -3.67 6.87 12.74
CA THR A 101 -4.54 6.37 13.83
C THR A 101 -4.46 7.27 15.08
N GLU A 102 -3.28 7.81 15.39
CA GLU A 102 -3.06 8.73 16.52
C GLU A 102 -3.66 10.13 16.27
N ALA A 103 -3.84 10.52 15.00
CA ALA A 103 -4.37 11.81 14.58
C ALA A 103 -5.90 11.93 14.80
N LYS A 104 -6.30 12.14 16.05
CA LYS A 104 -7.70 12.22 16.50
C LYS A 104 -8.20 13.64 16.67
N THR A 105 -9.49 13.87 16.45
CA THR A 105 -10.18 15.11 16.86
C THR A 105 -11.57 14.83 17.42
N VAL A 106 -12.06 15.72 18.28
CA VAL A 106 -13.42 15.66 18.85
C VAL A 106 -14.43 16.47 18.04
N GLU A 107 -13.97 17.27 17.07
CA GLU A 107 -14.78 18.19 16.28
C GLU A 107 -15.82 17.48 15.42
N VAL A 108 -15.48 16.29 14.89
CA VAL A 108 -16.40 15.45 14.09
C VAL A 108 -16.43 14.01 14.62
N PRO A 109 -17.61 13.35 14.68
CA PRO A 109 -17.72 12.01 15.26
C PRO A 109 -16.80 10.96 14.62
N MET A 110 -16.67 10.97 13.29
CA MET A 110 -15.85 9.98 12.53
C MET A 110 -14.36 10.05 12.85
N ALA A 111 -13.88 11.18 13.40
CA ALA A 111 -12.47 11.44 13.64
C ALA A 111 -12.00 11.15 15.07
N ARG A 112 -12.90 10.68 15.93
CA ARG A 112 -12.61 10.45 17.36
C ARG A 112 -11.66 9.29 17.58
N ASP A 113 -11.66 8.31 16.66
CA ASP A 113 -10.83 7.11 16.75
C ASP A 113 -9.58 7.16 15.85
N GLY A 114 -9.41 8.24 15.07
CA GLY A 114 -8.27 8.49 14.20
C GLY A 114 -8.66 8.54 12.73
N MET A 115 -7.76 9.03 11.88
CA MET A 115 -7.93 9.02 10.41
C MET A 115 -7.93 7.61 9.83
N TYR A 116 -7.31 6.67 10.56
CA TYR A 116 -7.42 5.24 10.31
C TYR A 116 -8.10 4.56 11.48
N TYR A 117 -9.07 3.70 11.18
CA TYR A 117 -9.70 2.80 12.14
C TYR A 117 -9.62 1.38 11.61
N LYS A 118 -9.19 0.44 12.46
CA LYS A 118 -8.83 -0.92 12.02
C LYS A 118 -7.88 -0.90 10.81
N GLU A 119 -6.93 0.05 10.81
CA GLU A 119 -5.94 0.25 9.75
C GLU A 119 -6.54 0.55 8.36
N PHE A 120 -7.76 1.07 8.29
CA PHE A 120 -8.40 1.52 7.04
C PHE A 120 -8.87 2.97 7.17
N PRO A 121 -8.81 3.79 6.10
CA PRO A 121 -9.20 5.19 6.15
C PRO A 121 -10.69 5.34 6.49
N VAL A 122 -11.03 6.24 7.42
CA VAL A 122 -12.41 6.44 7.90
C VAL A 122 -13.22 7.45 7.07
N SER A 123 -12.56 8.18 6.18
CA SER A 123 -13.13 9.23 5.35
C SER A 123 -12.36 9.34 4.04
N LEU A 124 -12.90 10.08 3.05
CA LEU A 124 -12.52 10.19 1.62
C LEU A 124 -13.24 9.23 0.68
N ASP A 125 -13.47 9.67 -0.56
CA ASP A 125 -14.06 8.82 -1.59
C ASP A 125 -13.06 7.77 -2.10
N TRP A 126 -13.58 6.82 -2.89
CA TRP A 126 -12.80 5.66 -3.28
C TRP A 126 -11.64 5.96 -4.24
N PHE A 127 -11.68 7.09 -4.96
CA PHE A 127 -10.55 7.50 -5.80
C PHE A 127 -9.34 7.83 -4.92
N HIS A 128 -9.53 8.71 -3.93
CA HIS A 128 -8.50 9.12 -2.98
C HIS A 128 -8.03 7.98 -2.07
N HIS A 129 -8.94 7.08 -1.63
CA HIS A 129 -8.51 5.83 -0.98
C HIS A 129 -7.61 5.01 -1.90
N GLY A 130 -7.94 4.94 -3.18
CA GLY A 130 -7.15 4.27 -4.20
C GLY A 130 -5.74 4.85 -4.33
N GLU A 131 -5.59 6.17 -4.29
CA GLU A 131 -4.28 6.84 -4.36
C GLU A 131 -3.39 6.42 -3.18
N GLY A 132 -3.86 6.54 -1.94
CA GLY A 132 -3.12 6.10 -0.76
C GLY A 132 -2.91 4.57 -0.66
N LEU A 133 -3.86 3.77 -1.16
CA LEU A 133 -3.75 2.29 -1.17
C LEU A 133 -2.93 1.74 -2.33
N SER A 134 -2.60 2.53 -3.35
CA SER A 134 -1.88 2.08 -4.55
C SER A 134 -0.60 1.30 -4.23
N PRO A 135 0.35 1.80 -3.41
CA PRO A 135 1.55 1.05 -3.09
C PRO A 135 1.25 -0.20 -2.25
N PHE A 136 0.25 -0.14 -1.36
CA PHE A 136 -0.18 -1.30 -0.57
C PHE A 136 -0.74 -2.42 -1.45
N LEU A 137 -1.60 -2.12 -2.42
CA LEU A 137 -2.19 -3.13 -3.31
C LEU A 137 -1.13 -3.85 -4.17
N LEU A 138 -0.09 -3.11 -4.57
CA LEU A 138 1.03 -3.67 -5.34
C LEU A 138 2.05 -4.42 -4.47
N TYR A 139 1.98 -4.30 -3.14
CA TYR A 139 2.88 -5.01 -2.21
C TYR A 139 2.80 -6.54 -2.39
N GLY A 140 1.64 -7.07 -2.79
CA GLY A 140 1.49 -8.49 -3.10
C GLY A 140 2.36 -9.00 -4.25
N LEU A 141 2.88 -8.13 -5.12
CA LEU A 141 3.87 -8.49 -6.16
C LEU A 141 5.27 -8.68 -5.57
N CYS A 142 5.55 -8.06 -4.43
CA CYS A 142 6.85 -8.06 -3.76
C CYS A 142 6.96 -9.20 -2.75
N ASP A 143 5.97 -9.32 -1.86
CA ASP A 143 5.92 -10.33 -0.80
C ASP A 143 4.48 -10.85 -0.61
N PRO A 144 4.03 -11.79 -1.46
CA PRO A 144 2.66 -12.32 -1.40
C PRO A 144 2.37 -13.15 -0.15
N TYR A 145 3.39 -13.49 0.64
CA TYR A 145 3.27 -14.37 1.81
C TYR A 145 3.40 -13.61 3.15
N ASP A 146 3.58 -12.29 3.11
CA ASP A 146 3.58 -11.45 4.31
C ASP A 146 2.27 -11.60 5.09
N ALA A 147 2.40 -12.04 6.34
CA ALA A 147 1.25 -12.36 7.17
C ALA A 147 0.44 -11.12 7.58
N ASN A 148 1.06 -9.94 7.73
CA ASN A 148 0.37 -8.68 7.98
C ASN A 148 -0.43 -8.26 6.74
N TYR A 149 0.20 -8.32 5.56
CA TYR A 149 -0.45 -8.00 4.28
C TYR A 149 -1.70 -8.86 4.06
N ILE A 150 -1.57 -10.19 4.18
CA ILE A 150 -2.70 -11.11 4.05
C ILE A 150 -3.82 -10.79 5.05
N ARG A 151 -3.46 -10.51 6.32
CA ARG A 151 -4.45 -10.13 7.35
C ARG A 151 -5.18 -8.85 6.98
N ARG A 152 -4.46 -7.81 6.54
CA ARG A 152 -5.03 -6.53 6.13
C ARG A 152 -5.93 -6.68 4.91
N CYS A 153 -5.49 -7.37 3.87
CA CYS A 153 -6.31 -7.64 2.68
C CYS A 153 -7.62 -8.37 3.02
N ARG A 154 -7.57 -9.42 3.86
CA ARG A 154 -8.77 -10.14 4.31
C ARG A 154 -9.71 -9.23 5.10
N ARG A 155 -9.17 -8.46 6.05
CA ARG A 155 -9.99 -7.54 6.85
C ARG A 155 -10.63 -6.46 5.99
N PHE A 156 -9.88 -5.84 5.08
CA PHE A 156 -10.39 -4.80 4.19
C PHE A 156 -11.48 -5.34 3.25
N ALA A 157 -11.29 -6.54 2.70
CA ALA A 157 -12.33 -7.23 1.94
C ALA A 157 -13.56 -7.51 2.81
N GLY A 158 -13.34 -7.95 4.06
CA GLY A 158 -14.41 -8.25 5.02
C GLY A 158 -15.30 -7.05 5.35
N PHE A 159 -14.78 -5.82 5.30
CA PHE A 159 -15.59 -4.60 5.44
C PHE A 159 -16.62 -4.44 4.33
N TYR A 160 -16.33 -4.92 3.11
CA TYR A 160 -17.23 -4.86 1.96
C TYR A 160 -18.05 -6.14 1.73
N MET A 161 -17.81 -7.19 2.52
CA MET A 161 -18.47 -8.49 2.40
C MET A 161 -19.36 -8.84 3.61
N ASP A 162 -19.64 -7.88 4.50
CA ASP A 162 -20.45 -8.09 5.73
C ASP A 162 -19.82 -9.11 6.71
N GLU A 163 -18.49 -9.25 6.68
CA GLU A 163 -17.75 -10.13 7.60
C GLU A 163 -17.35 -9.41 8.90
N ASP A 164 -17.29 -8.08 8.88
CA ASP A 164 -17.09 -7.27 10.09
C ASP A 164 -18.44 -6.76 10.64
N PRO A 165 -18.83 -7.11 11.87
CA PRO A 165 -20.10 -6.68 12.46
C PRO A 165 -20.27 -5.16 12.60
N GLN A 166 -19.17 -4.38 12.53
CA GLN A 166 -19.22 -2.92 12.57
C GLN A 166 -19.32 -2.29 11.17
N ALA A 167 -19.13 -3.06 10.09
CA ALA A 167 -19.22 -2.58 8.71
C ALA A 167 -20.17 -3.48 7.88
N PRO A 168 -21.49 -3.45 8.14
CA PRO A 168 -22.47 -4.28 7.42
C PRO A 168 -22.79 -3.72 6.04
N ASN A 169 -21.79 -3.74 5.16
CA ASN A 169 -21.75 -2.96 3.94
C ASN A 169 -22.17 -3.74 2.68
N TYR A 170 -22.35 -5.05 2.77
CA TYR A 170 -22.88 -5.86 1.67
C TYR A 170 -24.38 -6.11 1.83
N ASP A 171 -25.16 -5.86 0.78
CA ASP A 171 -26.54 -6.30 0.67
C ASP A 171 -26.61 -7.58 -0.18
N PRO A 172 -26.86 -8.76 0.41
CA PRO A 172 -26.87 -10.02 -0.33
C PRO A 172 -28.13 -10.22 -1.19
N GLU A 173 -29.23 -9.52 -0.90
CA GLU A 173 -30.46 -9.59 -1.70
C GLU A 173 -30.27 -8.87 -3.02
N HIS A 174 -29.73 -7.65 -2.96
CA HIS A 174 -29.53 -6.79 -4.12
C HIS A 174 -28.14 -6.94 -4.75
N ARG A 175 -27.21 -7.62 -4.07
CA ARG A 175 -25.80 -7.82 -4.48
C ARG A 175 -25.04 -6.51 -4.67
N ILE A 176 -25.25 -5.55 -3.78
CA ILE A 176 -24.63 -4.22 -3.84
C ILE A 176 -23.81 -3.94 -2.59
N ILE A 177 -22.81 -3.08 -2.75
CA ILE A 177 -22.13 -2.40 -1.64
C ILE A 177 -22.99 -1.18 -1.26
N ARG A 178 -23.36 -1.07 0.01
CA ARG A 178 -24.29 -0.03 0.51
C ARG A 178 -23.63 1.36 0.55
N SER A 179 -22.34 1.40 0.83
CA SER A 179 -21.55 2.61 0.98
C SER A 179 -20.09 2.34 0.58
N MET A 180 -19.42 3.29 -0.06
CA MET A 180 -17.97 3.17 -0.28
C MET A 180 -17.16 3.52 0.97
N PHE A 181 -17.81 4.13 1.98
CA PHE A 181 -17.30 4.33 3.34
C PHE A 181 -17.68 3.14 4.25
N ASN A 182 -16.76 2.71 5.12
CA ASN A 182 -16.95 1.62 6.08
C ASN A 182 -17.03 2.12 7.53
#